data_AF-A0A8H9ZD83-F1
#
_entry.id   AF-A0A8H9ZD83-F1
#
_cell.length_a   1.000
_cell.length_b   1.000
_cell.length_c   1.000
_cell.angle_alpha   90.00
_cell.angle_beta   90.00
_cell.angle_gamma   90.00
#
_symmetry.space_group_name_H-M   'P 1'
#
loop_
_entity.id
_entity.type
_entity.pdbx_description
1 polymer ?
#
loop_
_entity_poly.entity_id
_entity_poly.type
_entity_poly.pdbx_seq_one_letter_code
_entity_poly.pdbx_strand_id
1 'polypeptide(L)'
;MSFSISGAQRLMIAATVRKALGVKQKKTQKKLRNMLEVDGVESSLGALIRKILERNAPHGSPYLALTDNGKRVTAPMLLHRWADAREEAVKEAVAAGDQALAGRISQFQFSDIRPKAAYSAPE
;
A
#
# COMPACT_ATOMS: atom_id res chain seq x y z
N MET A 1 -12.02 23.87 3.14
CA MET A 1 -10.61 23.84 2.68
C MET A 1 -10.39 22.57 1.88
N SER A 2 -10.48 22.66 0.55
CA SER A 2 -10.31 21.50 -0.35
C SER A 2 -8.84 21.27 -0.65
N PHE A 3 -8.28 20.15 -0.20
CA PHE A 3 -6.95 19.72 -0.60
C PHE A 3 -7.05 18.66 -1.71
N SER A 4 -6.63 19.07 -2.91
CA SER A 4 -6.57 18.28 -4.14
C SER A 4 -5.65 17.06 -3.96
N ILE A 5 -6.22 15.86 -4.12
CA ILE A 5 -5.45 14.60 -4.21
C ILE A 5 -4.92 14.49 -5.65
N SER A 6 -3.92 15.32 -5.98
CA SER A 6 -3.19 15.20 -7.24
C SER A 6 -1.93 14.36 -7.07
N GLY A 7 -1.91 13.20 -7.73
CA GLY A 7 -0.66 12.60 -8.22
C GLY A 7 -0.27 11.26 -7.60
N ALA A 8 -0.84 10.18 -8.14
CA ALA A 8 -0.33 8.82 -7.99
C ALA A 8 1.17 8.75 -8.31
N GLN A 9 2.02 8.52 -7.31
CA GLN A 9 3.45 8.28 -7.54
C GLN A 9 3.65 7.06 -8.44
N ARG A 10 4.49 7.22 -9.46
CA ARG A 10 5.04 6.11 -10.25
C ARG A 10 5.99 5.32 -9.35
N LEU A 11 5.57 4.15 -8.89
CA LEU A 11 6.50 3.13 -8.40
C LEU A 11 7.04 2.42 -9.65
N MET A 12 8.19 2.89 -10.15
CA MET A 12 8.94 2.16 -11.17
C MET A 12 9.77 1.09 -10.45
N ILE A 13 9.50 -0.17 -10.76
CA ILE A 13 10.32 -1.29 -10.31
C ILE A 13 11.62 -1.17 -11.10
N ALA A 14 12.69 -0.70 -10.45
CA ALA A 14 14.02 -1.15 -10.82
C ALA A 14 14.12 -2.58 -10.29
N ALA A 15 13.89 -3.56 -11.15
CA ALA A 15 13.90 -4.96 -10.80
C ALA A 15 15.25 -5.35 -10.17
N THR A 16 15.15 -5.82 -8.92
CA THR A 16 15.72 -7.07 -8.42
C THR A 16 17.22 -7.31 -8.57
N VAL A 17 18.00 -6.88 -7.56
CA VAL A 17 19.18 -7.61 -6.98
C VAL A 17 19.38 -7.32 -5.48
N ARG A 18 18.62 -6.41 -4.85
CA ARG A 18 18.98 -5.90 -3.51
C ARG A 18 17.88 -6.20 -2.51
N LYS A 19 18.26 -6.63 -1.30
CA LYS A 19 17.43 -6.94 -0.11
C LYS A 19 16.54 -5.78 0.39
N ALA A 20 16.29 -4.76 -0.43
CA ALA A 20 15.55 -3.56 -0.09
C ALA A 20 14.77 -2.97 -1.28
N LEU A 21 13.58 -2.44 -1.01
CA LEU A 21 12.73 -1.69 -1.93
C LEU A 21 13.10 -0.19 -1.91
N GLY A 22 13.53 0.34 -3.06
CA GLY A 22 13.79 1.77 -3.22
C GLY A 22 12.51 2.57 -3.45
N VAL A 23 12.30 3.63 -2.68
CA VAL A 23 11.15 4.54 -2.81
C VAL A 23 11.65 5.98 -2.91
N LYS A 24 11.19 6.74 -3.91
CA LYS A 24 11.48 8.17 -4.02
C LYS A 24 10.28 8.99 -3.55
N GLN A 25 10.45 9.76 -2.48
CA GLN A 25 9.41 10.66 -1.99
C GLN A 25 9.35 11.95 -2.82
N LYS A 26 8.14 12.39 -3.23
CA LYS A 26 7.98 13.61 -4.05
C LYS A 26 8.15 14.90 -3.25
N LYS A 27 7.61 14.95 -2.02
CA LYS A 27 7.62 16.17 -1.18
C LYS A 27 9.02 16.53 -0.69
N THR A 28 9.81 15.54 -0.28
CA THR A 28 11.14 15.72 0.32
C THR A 28 12.27 15.41 -0.65
N GLN A 29 11.96 14.85 -1.84
CA GLN A 29 12.92 14.29 -2.81
C GLN A 29 13.85 13.21 -2.24
N LYS A 30 13.67 12.79 -0.98
CA LYS A 30 14.49 11.78 -0.31
C LYS A 30 14.29 10.43 -0.99
N LYS A 31 15.40 9.72 -1.19
CA LYS A 31 15.42 8.32 -1.60
C LYS A 31 15.48 7.47 -0.34
N LEU A 32 14.43 6.69 -0.13
CA LEU A 32 14.32 5.75 0.98
C LEU A 32 14.54 4.33 0.47
N ARG A 33 14.97 3.46 1.38
CA ARG A 33 15.12 2.03 1.14
C ARG A 33 14.44 1.29 2.28
N ASN A 34 13.38 0.56 1.96
CA ASN A 34 12.71 -0.31 2.93
C ASN A 34 13.30 -1.70 2.82
N MET A 35 13.77 -2.26 3.93
CA MET A 35 14.38 -3.59 3.92
C MET A 35 13.31 -4.69 3.71
N LEU A 36 13.60 -5.62 2.81
CA LEU A 36 12.75 -6.77 2.49
C LEU A 36 13.19 -8.04 3.25
N GLU A 37 14.36 -8.00 3.87
CA GLU A 37 14.95 -9.08 4.65
C GLU A 37 15.75 -8.46 5.81
N VAL A 38 15.52 -8.90 7.04
CA VAL A 38 16.28 -8.45 8.22
C VAL A 38 16.93 -9.70 8.82
N ASP A 39 18.26 -9.66 9.01
CA ASP A 39 19.04 -10.75 9.60
C ASP A 39 18.83 -12.12 8.92
N GLY A 40 18.69 -12.15 7.60
CA GLY A 40 18.45 -13.40 6.85
C GLY A 40 16.98 -13.83 6.79
N VAL A 41 16.09 -13.17 7.52
CA VAL A 41 14.65 -13.48 7.58
C VAL A 41 13.87 -12.53 6.68
N GLU A 42 13.06 -13.09 5.78
CA GLU A 42 12.18 -12.31 4.90
C GLU A 42 11.15 -11.54 5.72
N SER A 43 11.04 -10.23 5.47
CA SER A 43 10.04 -9.40 6.13
C SER A 43 8.65 -9.62 5.51
N SER A 44 7.59 -9.28 6.24
CA SER A 44 6.22 -9.34 5.70
C SER A 44 6.05 -8.51 4.42
N LEU A 45 6.78 -7.40 4.31
CA LEU A 45 6.86 -6.60 3.09
C LEU A 45 7.59 -7.36 1.96
N GLY A 46 8.68 -8.04 2.27
CA GLY A 46 9.40 -8.91 1.32
C GLY A 46 8.48 -9.96 0.71
N ALA A 47 7.78 -10.72 1.56
CA ALA A 47 6.84 -11.75 1.14
C ALA A 47 5.69 -11.17 0.29
N LEU A 48 5.16 -9.99 0.65
CA LEU A 48 4.12 -9.31 -0.13
C LEU A 48 4.62 -8.87 -1.51
N ILE A 49 5.80 -8.24 -1.57
CA ILE A 49 6.39 -7.80 -2.83
C ILE A 49 6.65 -9.00 -3.73
N ARG A 50 7.18 -10.12 -3.19
CA ARG A 50 7.37 -11.36 -3.95
C ARG A 50 6.07 -11.83 -4.60
N LYS A 51 4.98 -11.96 -3.83
CA LYS A 51 3.66 -12.35 -4.34
C LYS A 51 3.15 -11.42 -5.44
N ILE A 52 3.33 -10.11 -5.28
CA ILE A 52 2.91 -9.14 -6.31
C ILE A 52 3.74 -9.30 -7.59
N LEU A 53 5.04 -9.51 -7.47
CA LEU A 53 5.92 -9.71 -8.62
C LEU A 53 5.61 -11.00 -9.37
N GLU A 54 5.37 -12.11 -8.65
CA GLU A 54 4.94 -13.38 -9.22
C GLU A 54 3.63 -13.23 -10.01
N ARG A 55 2.64 -12.54 -9.43
CA ARG A 55 1.37 -12.24 -10.11
C ARG A 55 1.57 -11.36 -11.35
N ASN A 56 2.50 -10.41 -11.29
CA ASN A 56 2.72 -9.46 -12.38
C ASN A 56 3.63 -10.02 -13.49
N ALA A 57 4.34 -11.12 -13.25
CA ALA A 57 5.31 -11.71 -14.17
C ALA A 57 4.79 -11.91 -15.61
N PRO A 58 3.53 -12.33 -15.85
CA PRO A 58 3.01 -12.52 -17.20
C PRO A 58 2.81 -11.23 -18.01
N HIS A 59 2.75 -10.06 -17.35
CA HIS A 59 2.31 -8.82 -18.00
C HIS A 59 3.45 -7.93 -18.52
N GLY A 60 4.71 -8.23 -18.20
CA GLY A 60 5.88 -7.47 -18.66
C GLY A 60 5.90 -5.98 -18.27
N SER A 61 5.04 -5.56 -17.33
CA SER A 61 4.85 -4.15 -16.97
C SER A 61 5.84 -3.70 -15.89
N PRO A 62 6.41 -2.48 -15.98
CA PRO A 62 7.39 -1.98 -15.01
C PRO A 62 6.76 -1.47 -13.70
N TYR A 63 5.42 -1.57 -13.57
CA TYR A 63 4.67 -1.07 -12.42
C TYR A 63 4.31 -2.19 -11.45
N LEU A 64 4.33 -1.90 -10.14
CA LEU A 64 3.97 -2.86 -9.09
C LEU A 64 2.45 -3.07 -8.98
N ALA A 65 1.67 -2.00 -9.07
CA ALA A 65 0.21 -2.07 -8.97
C ALA A 65 -0.41 -2.23 -10.37
N LEU A 66 -0.76 -3.46 -10.71
CA LEU A 66 -1.43 -3.82 -11.97
C LEU A 66 -2.87 -4.29 -11.74
N THR A 67 -3.71 -4.09 -12.75
CA THR A 67 -4.96 -4.80 -12.93
C THR A 67 -4.68 -6.22 -13.44
N ASP A 68 -5.70 -7.07 -13.44
CA ASP A 68 -5.58 -8.46 -13.92
C ASP A 68 -5.28 -8.55 -15.43
N ASN A 69 -5.51 -7.46 -16.15
CA ASN A 69 -5.15 -7.30 -17.57
C ASN A 69 -3.76 -6.66 -17.75
N GLY A 70 -2.95 -6.56 -16.70
CA GLY A 70 -1.59 -6.00 -16.74
C GLY A 70 -1.50 -4.47 -16.87
N LYS A 71 -2.63 -3.75 -16.81
CA LYS A 71 -2.64 -2.28 -16.90
C LYS A 71 -2.30 -1.67 -15.54
N ARG A 72 -1.60 -0.54 -15.55
CA ARG A 72 -1.29 0.21 -14.33
C ARG A 72 -2.57 0.64 -13.62
N VAL A 73 -2.66 0.38 -12.30
CA VAL A 73 -3.72 0.91 -11.45
C VAL A 73 -3.48 2.40 -11.18
N THR A 74 -4.51 3.22 -11.37
CA THR A 74 -4.46 4.67 -11.12
C THR A 74 -4.85 5.01 -9.67
N ALA A 75 -4.58 6.24 -9.21
CA ALA A 75 -5.00 6.66 -7.86
C ALA A 75 -6.52 6.57 -7.64
N PRO A 76 -7.39 7.03 -8.57
CA PRO A 76 -8.83 6.86 -8.41
C PRO A 76 -9.23 5.39 -8.24
N MET A 77 -8.65 4.48 -9.02
CA MET A 77 -8.94 3.05 -8.90
C MET A 77 -8.54 2.48 -7.54
N LEU A 78 -7.39 2.90 -6.99
CA LEU A 78 -6.98 2.49 -5.64
C LEU A 78 -7.95 3.02 -4.58
N LEU A 79 -8.41 4.26 -4.72
CA LEU A 79 -9.39 4.86 -3.81
C LEU A 79 -10.74 4.13 -3.85
N HIS A 80 -11.23 3.79 -5.04
CA HIS A 80 -12.46 3.01 -5.18
C HIS A 80 -12.33 1.63 -4.57
N ARG A 81 -11.28 0.87 -4.92
CA ARG A 81 -11.01 -0.45 -4.35
C ARG A 81 -10.91 -0.41 -2.82
N TRP A 82 -10.33 0.65 -2.27
CA TRP A 82 -10.27 0.87 -0.83
C TRP A 82 -11.66 1.13 -0.22
N ALA A 83 -12.46 1.99 -0.85
CA ALA A 83 -13.80 2.29 -0.39
C ALA A 83 -14.68 1.04 -0.38
N ASP A 84 -14.60 0.23 -1.44
CA ASP A 84 -15.34 -1.03 -1.57
C ASP A 84 -14.94 -2.02 -0.46
N ALA A 85 -13.63 -2.23 -0.26
CA ALA A 85 -13.12 -3.12 0.79
C ALA A 85 -13.49 -2.64 2.20
N ARG A 86 -13.53 -1.31 2.42
CA ARG A 86 -13.99 -0.74 3.70
C ARG A 86 -15.48 -0.99 3.92
N GLU A 87 -16.30 -0.84 2.88
CA GLU A 87 -17.74 -1.10 2.98
C GLU A 87 -18.02 -2.57 3.29
N GLU A 88 -17.29 -3.49 2.66
CA GLU A 88 -17.36 -4.93 2.94
C GLU A 88 -16.98 -5.24 4.39
N ALA A 89 -15.86 -4.70 4.87
CA ALA A 89 -15.44 -4.88 6.27
C ALA A 89 -16.45 -4.30 7.28
N VAL A 90 -17.12 -3.19 6.95
CA VAL A 90 -18.23 -2.66 7.79
C VAL A 90 -19.39 -3.65 7.82
N LYS A 91 -19.79 -4.20 6.67
CA LYS A 91 -20.88 -5.19 6.58
C LYS A 91 -20.56 -6.44 7.40
N GLU A 92 -19.32 -6.94 7.32
CA GLU A 92 -18.87 -8.08 8.12
C GLU A 92 -18.92 -7.79 9.63
N ALA A 93 -18.46 -6.62 10.07
CA ALA A 93 -18.51 -6.23 11.48
C ALA A 93 -19.95 -6.10 11.99
N VAL A 94 -20.85 -5.53 11.19
CA VAL A 94 -22.28 -5.45 11.50
C VAL A 94 -22.90 -6.85 11.59
N ALA A 95 -22.58 -7.75 10.66
CA ALA A 95 -23.06 -9.13 10.66
C ALA A 95 -22.55 -9.93 11.87
N ALA A 96 -21.35 -9.63 12.34
CA ALA A 96 -20.79 -10.18 13.58
C ALA A 96 -21.38 -9.55 14.86
N GLY A 97 -22.25 -8.54 14.74
CA GLY A 97 -22.87 -7.84 15.86
C GLY A 97 -21.98 -6.76 16.51
N ASP A 98 -20.79 -6.48 15.98
CA ASP A 98 -19.86 -5.51 16.53
C ASP A 98 -20.05 -4.12 15.89
N GLN A 99 -21.07 -3.41 16.37
CA GLN A 99 -21.40 -2.05 15.91
C GLN A 99 -20.30 -1.03 16.23
N ALA A 100 -19.51 -1.25 17.29
CA ALA A 100 -18.42 -0.37 17.66
C ALA A 100 -17.27 -0.49 16.65
N LEU A 101 -16.92 -1.71 16.25
CA LEU A 101 -15.95 -1.97 15.20
C LEU A 101 -16.42 -1.46 13.84
N ALA A 102 -17.68 -1.70 13.49
CA ALA A 102 -18.28 -1.18 12.26
C ALA A 102 -18.17 0.36 12.19
N GLY A 103 -18.47 1.05 13.29
CA GLY A 103 -18.31 2.50 13.43
C GLY A 103 -16.86 2.94 13.18
N ARG A 104 -15.88 2.27 13.80
CA ARG A 104 -14.44 2.59 13.61
C ARG A 104 -13.97 2.38 12.18
N ILE A 105 -14.33 1.25 11.56
CA ILE A 105 -13.97 0.95 10.16
C ILE A 105 -14.61 1.99 9.23
N SER A 106 -15.86 2.39 9.49
CA SER A 106 -16.53 3.44 8.71
C SER A 106 -15.83 4.79 8.81
N GLN A 107 -15.16 5.12 9.91
CA GLN A 107 -14.47 6.40 10.05
C GLN A 107 -13.04 6.36 9.49
N PHE A 108 -12.48 5.18 9.29
CA PHE A 108 -11.10 4.98 8.86
C PHE A 108 -10.85 5.47 7.42
N GLN A 109 -9.91 6.41 7.25
CA GLN A 109 -9.55 6.99 5.97
C GLN A 109 -8.16 6.52 5.52
N PHE A 110 -7.92 6.54 4.21
CA PHE A 110 -6.59 6.21 3.65
C PHE A 110 -5.46 7.10 4.19
N SER A 111 -5.79 8.35 4.60
CA SER A 111 -4.86 9.26 5.26
C SER A 111 -4.36 8.76 6.61
N ASP A 112 -5.16 7.94 7.31
CA ASP A 112 -4.83 7.41 8.63
C ASP A 112 -3.78 6.29 8.57
N ILE A 113 -3.60 5.66 7.40
CA ILE A 113 -2.56 4.65 7.13
C ILE A 113 -1.16 5.27 7.07
N ARG A 114 -1.06 6.59 6.88
CA ARG A 114 0.24 7.26 6.81
C ARG A 114 1.01 6.92 8.09
N PRO A 115 2.24 6.39 7.98
CA PRO A 115 2.99 6.02 9.16
C PRO A 115 3.21 7.27 10.03
N LYS A 116 2.57 7.30 11.20
CA LYS A 116 3.08 8.01 12.39
C LYS A 116 4.25 7.25 13.04
N ALA A 117 4.73 6.18 12.39
CA ALA A 117 5.75 5.24 12.85
C ALA A 117 7.15 5.85 13.07
N ALA A 118 7.31 7.18 13.06
CA ALA A 118 8.56 7.85 13.41
C ALA A 118 8.49 8.57 14.78
N TYR A 119 7.39 8.49 15.53
CA TYR A 119 7.26 9.17 16.83
C TYR A 119 7.22 8.24 18.05
N SER A 120 7.44 6.95 17.88
CA SER A 120 7.58 6.00 18.99
C SER A 120 8.96 5.34 18.94
N ALA A 121 10.01 6.14 19.07
CA ALA A 121 11.27 5.66 19.63
C ALA A 121 11.25 6.06 21.11
N PRO A 122 11.31 5.13 22.07
CA PRO A 122 11.58 5.49 23.45
C PRO A 122 13.03 6.01 23.55
N GLU A 123 13.22 7.10 24.31
CA GLU A 123 14.53 7.48 24.88
C GLU A 123 15.04 6.40 25.83
#